data_AF-A0A0D0B324-F1
#
_entry.id   AF-A0A0D0B324-F1
#
_cell.length_a   1.000
_cell.length_b   1.000
_cell.length_c   1.000
_cell.angle_alpha   90.00
_cell.angle_beta   90.00
_cell.angle_gamma   90.00
#
_symmetry.space_group_name_H-M   'P 1'
#
loop_
_entity.id
_entity.type
_entity.pdbx_description
1 polymer ?
#
loop_
_entity_poly.entity_id
_entity_poly.type
_entity_poly.pdbx_seq_one_letter_code
_entity_poly.pdbx_strand_id
1 'polypeptide(L)'
;MQHGSQPAGPAYQPAPSMAPSSSTHLQQDLTHLNHSRPNFEHRCRTSALETHPSQCISFFCDWLNEDDTLCAFQGSLDDLGKHLTSSHLSGAQNALGRCRWQGCLKENDMRRDSVWRHVRETHLNLKRGT
;
A
#
# COMPACT_ATOMS: atom_id res chain seq x y z
N MET A 1 -40.81 5.92 -60.60
CA MET A 1 -41.06 4.50 -60.30
C MET A 1 -39.81 3.93 -59.66
N GLN A 2 -39.86 3.60 -58.36
CA GLN A 2 -39.05 2.58 -57.69
C GLN A 2 -39.57 2.47 -56.26
N HIS A 3 -40.39 1.45 -56.03
CA HIS A 3 -40.93 1.07 -54.73
C HIS A 3 -40.09 -0.08 -54.15
N GLY A 4 -39.78 0.05 -52.86
CA GLY A 4 -40.07 -0.94 -51.82
C GLY A 4 -39.44 -2.34 -51.90
N SER A 5 -38.54 -2.62 -50.95
CA SER A 5 -38.31 -3.97 -50.40
C SER A 5 -37.85 -3.83 -48.94
N GLN A 6 -38.66 -4.35 -48.00
CA GLN A 6 -38.41 -4.41 -46.55
C GLN A 6 -37.38 -5.49 -46.20
N PRO A 7 -36.87 -5.50 -44.95
CA PRO A 7 -37.23 -6.65 -44.12
C PRO A 7 -37.64 -6.29 -42.69
N ALA A 8 -38.47 -7.18 -42.15
CA ALA A 8 -39.05 -7.18 -40.82
C ALA A 8 -38.00 -7.36 -39.72
N GLY A 9 -38.07 -6.52 -38.68
CA GLY A 9 -37.40 -6.69 -37.40
C GLY A 9 -38.43 -6.96 -36.29
N PRO A 10 -38.05 -7.70 -35.22
CA PRO A 10 -38.99 -8.47 -34.41
C PRO A 10 -39.82 -7.65 -33.42
N ALA A 11 -40.94 -8.25 -33.03
CA ALA A 11 -41.91 -7.76 -32.07
C ALA A 11 -41.30 -7.53 -30.67
N TYR A 12 -41.58 -6.36 -30.09
CA TYR A 12 -41.32 -6.07 -28.68
C TYR A 12 -42.14 -7.05 -27.81
N GLN A 13 -41.47 -7.90 -27.04
CA GLN A 13 -42.10 -8.63 -25.95
C GLN A 13 -42.01 -7.80 -24.65
N PRO A 14 -43.10 -7.65 -23.89
CA PRO A 14 -43.04 -7.09 -22.54
C PRO A 14 -42.36 -8.09 -21.59
N ALA A 15 -41.41 -7.60 -20.79
CA ALA A 15 -40.74 -8.40 -19.76
C ALA A 15 -41.72 -8.74 -18.61
N PRO A 16 -41.73 -9.98 -18.12
CA PRO A 16 -42.63 -10.40 -17.04
C PRO A 16 -42.21 -9.85 -15.68
N SER A 17 -43.19 -9.31 -14.96
CA SER A 17 -43.14 -9.00 -13.52
C SER A 17 -42.69 -10.22 -12.72
N MET A 18 -41.60 -10.07 -11.96
CA MET A 18 -41.22 -11.00 -10.91
C MET A 18 -41.42 -10.32 -9.55
N ALA A 19 -42.16 -11.03 -8.71
CA ALA A 19 -42.78 -10.64 -7.45
C ALA A 19 -41.79 -10.23 -6.33
N PRO A 20 -42.28 -9.61 -5.24
CA PRO A 20 -41.50 -9.37 -4.03
C PRO A 20 -41.25 -10.67 -3.27
N SER A 21 -39.98 -10.96 -2.97
CA SER A 21 -39.63 -12.00 -2.00
C SER A 21 -39.57 -11.40 -0.60
N SER A 22 -40.56 -11.76 0.21
CA SER A 22 -40.59 -11.58 1.67
C SER A 22 -39.91 -12.76 2.36
N SER A 23 -39.16 -12.47 3.43
CA SER A 23 -38.79 -13.33 4.59
C SER A 23 -37.27 -13.29 4.85
N THR A 24 -36.74 -13.21 6.06
CA THR A 24 -37.30 -13.09 7.41
C THR A 24 -36.13 -12.73 8.31
N HIS A 25 -36.33 -11.76 9.20
CA HIS A 25 -36.04 -11.86 10.63
C HIS A 25 -34.73 -12.56 11.05
N LEU A 26 -33.74 -11.77 11.49
CA LEU A 26 -32.95 -12.05 12.70
C LEU A 26 -32.26 -10.75 13.17
N GLN A 27 -33.01 -10.01 13.99
CA GLN A 27 -32.59 -9.40 15.26
C GLN A 27 -31.08 -9.16 15.43
N GLN A 28 -30.59 -7.98 15.07
CA GLN A 28 -29.37 -7.44 15.67
C GLN A 28 -29.78 -6.58 16.86
N ASP A 29 -29.66 -7.22 18.02
CA ASP A 29 -29.71 -6.66 19.36
C ASP A 29 -28.72 -5.49 19.47
N LEU A 30 -29.25 -4.27 19.39
CA LEU A 30 -28.55 -3.04 19.73
C LEU A 30 -28.85 -2.69 21.18
N THR A 31 -28.34 -3.49 22.11
CA THR A 31 -28.20 -3.11 23.52
C THR A 31 -26.72 -2.98 23.89
N HIS A 32 -26.08 -1.90 23.46
CA HIS A 32 -24.85 -1.43 24.10
C HIS A 32 -25.14 -0.18 24.92
N LEU A 33 -25.89 -0.40 26.00
CA LEU A 33 -25.98 0.50 27.12
C LEU A 33 -24.62 0.51 27.85
N ASN A 34 -24.27 1.67 28.41
CA ASN A 34 -23.35 1.85 29.54
C ASN A 34 -21.84 2.02 29.24
N HIS A 35 -21.46 3.18 28.65
CA HIS A 35 -20.14 3.78 28.92
C HIS A 35 -20.15 4.48 30.29
N SER A 36 -20.12 3.71 31.38
CA SER A 36 -19.72 4.23 32.69
C SER A 36 -18.20 4.24 32.76
N ARG A 37 -17.59 5.43 32.74
CA ARG A 37 -16.18 5.65 33.08
C ARG A 37 -16.02 5.50 34.60
N PRO A 38 -15.09 4.68 35.11
CA PRO A 38 -14.54 4.91 36.43
C PRO A 38 -13.27 5.73 36.29
N ASN A 39 -13.31 6.87 36.96
CA ASN A 39 -12.16 7.66 37.34
C ASN A 39 -11.28 6.80 38.27
N PHE A 40 -10.01 6.58 37.93
CA PHE A 40 -9.03 6.03 38.87
C PHE A 40 -7.76 6.87 38.81
N GLU A 41 -7.79 7.94 39.61
CA GLU A 41 -6.59 8.65 40.02
C GLU A 41 -5.77 7.77 40.96
N HIS A 42 -4.64 7.24 40.49
CA HIS A 42 -3.56 6.82 41.38
C HIS A 42 -2.25 7.45 40.91
N ARG A 43 -1.85 8.46 41.69
CA ARG A 43 -0.65 9.27 41.57
C ARG A 43 0.58 8.50 42.08
N CYS A 44 1.69 8.66 41.35
CA CYS A 44 3.11 8.54 41.74
C CYS A 44 3.72 7.13 41.98
N ARG A 45 4.71 6.73 41.17
CA ARG A 45 6.15 7.04 41.41
C ARG A 45 7.09 6.44 40.34
N THR A 46 8.03 7.30 39.93
CA THR A 46 9.44 7.07 39.59
C THR A 46 9.84 6.12 38.44
N SER A 47 10.53 6.77 37.49
CA SER A 47 11.75 6.30 36.81
C SER A 47 11.65 5.02 35.98
N ALA A 48 11.21 5.19 34.74
CA ALA A 48 11.89 4.54 33.63
C ALA A 48 12.38 5.65 32.69
N LEU A 49 13.48 6.30 33.08
CA LEU A 49 14.37 6.91 32.09
C LEU A 49 15.06 5.74 31.37
N GLU A 50 14.29 4.92 30.66
CA GLU A 50 14.84 4.08 29.60
C GLU A 50 15.02 5.00 28.40
N THR A 51 15.93 5.95 28.54
CA THR A 51 16.62 6.52 27.39
C THR A 51 17.51 5.40 26.86
N HIS A 52 16.89 4.42 26.19
CA HIS A 52 17.63 3.69 25.17
C HIS A 52 18.25 4.79 24.31
N PRO A 53 19.58 4.85 24.16
CA PRO A 53 20.11 5.60 23.04
C PRO A 53 19.44 4.93 21.84
N SER A 54 18.52 5.64 21.18
CA SER A 54 17.98 5.22 19.90
C SER A 54 19.22 5.07 19.04
N GLN A 55 19.72 3.83 18.93
CA GLN A 55 20.93 3.57 18.17
C GLN A 55 20.61 4.15 16.80
N CYS A 56 21.37 5.17 16.41
CA CYS A 56 21.14 5.87 15.16
C CYS A 56 21.64 4.93 14.07
N ILE A 57 20.82 3.93 13.73
CA ILE A 57 21.12 2.98 12.67
C ILE A 57 21.09 3.77 11.38
N SER A 58 22.27 3.97 10.81
CA SER A 58 22.43 4.59 9.51
C SER A 58 22.40 3.50 8.43
N PHE A 59 21.60 3.72 7.39
CA PHE A 59 21.49 2.84 6.24
C PHE A 59 22.28 3.42 5.07
N PHE A 60 22.86 2.54 4.26
CA PHE A 60 23.60 2.89 3.05
C PHE A 60 22.74 2.60 1.82
N CYS A 61 22.87 3.43 0.79
CA CYS A 61 22.24 3.20 -0.49
C CYS A 61 23.18 2.43 -1.41
N ASP A 62 23.09 1.10 -1.48
CA ASP A 62 23.91 0.31 -2.42
C ASP A 62 23.26 0.23 -3.82
N TRP A 63 22.63 1.32 -4.26
CA TRP A 63 22.05 1.39 -5.60
C TRP A 63 23.15 1.61 -6.64
N LEU A 64 23.07 0.90 -7.77
CA LEU A 64 23.99 1.05 -8.90
C LEU A 64 23.53 2.18 -9.83
N ASN A 65 24.43 3.13 -10.08
CA ASN A 65 24.27 4.19 -11.06
C ASN A 65 24.40 3.65 -12.49
N GLU A 66 24.08 4.47 -13.50
CA GLU A 66 24.19 4.09 -14.93
C GLU A 66 25.59 3.63 -15.33
N ASP A 67 26.61 4.14 -14.65
CA ASP A 67 28.03 3.79 -14.78
C ASP A 67 28.48 2.61 -13.88
N ASP A 68 27.54 1.86 -13.29
CA ASP A 68 27.76 0.73 -12.38
C ASP A 68 28.57 1.07 -11.11
N THR A 69 28.68 2.36 -10.76
CA THR A 69 29.18 2.77 -9.45
C THR A 69 28.08 2.71 -8.39
N LEU A 70 28.49 2.49 -7.14
CA LEU A 70 27.59 2.52 -5.99
C LEU A 70 27.23 3.96 -5.61
N CYS A 71 25.96 4.17 -5.27
CA CYS A 71 25.53 5.39 -4.63
C CYS A 71 26.22 5.56 -3.25
N ALA A 72 26.69 6.77 -2.95
CA ALA A 72 27.41 7.06 -1.71
C ALA A 72 26.50 7.60 -0.58
N PHE A 73 25.17 7.51 -0.74
CA PHE A 73 24.25 8.06 0.24
C PHE A 73 24.20 7.23 1.53
N GLN A 74 24.23 7.92 2.66
CA GLN A 74 24.06 7.35 3.99
C GLN A 74 23.10 8.22 4.82
N GLY A 75 22.15 7.60 5.52
CA GLY A 75 21.20 8.35 6.34
C GLY A 75 20.22 7.49 7.12
N SER A 76 19.17 8.10 7.66
CA SER A 76 18.08 7.38 8.31
C SER A 76 17.27 6.57 7.27
N LEU A 77 16.42 5.64 7.73
CA LEU A 77 15.54 4.89 6.84
C LEU A 77 14.58 5.80 6.05
N ASP A 78 14.09 6.86 6.70
CA ASP A 78 13.19 7.83 6.07
C ASP A 78 13.93 8.64 5.00
N ASP A 79 15.16 9.09 5.31
CA ASP A 79 15.99 9.81 4.36
C ASP A 79 16.40 8.91 3.18
N LEU A 80 16.71 7.64 3.42
CA LEU A 80 17.01 6.68 2.37
C LEU A 80 15.82 6.46 1.44
N GLY A 81 14.60 6.38 1.98
CA GLY A 81 13.38 6.25 1.18
C GLY A 81 13.13 7.47 0.30
N LYS A 82 13.31 8.67 0.85
CA LYS A 82 13.25 9.93 0.11
C LYS A 82 14.32 9.97 -0.99
N HIS A 83 15.57 9.68 -0.62
CA HIS A 83 16.72 9.66 -1.53
C HIS A 83 16.52 8.70 -2.70
N LEU A 84 16.09 7.46 -2.44
CA LEU A 84 15.83 6.47 -3.49
C LEU A 84 14.74 6.95 -4.45
N THR A 85 13.66 7.50 -3.90
CA THR A 85 12.52 8.00 -4.68
C THR A 85 12.90 9.19 -5.55
N SER A 86 13.70 10.12 -5.03
CA SER A 86 14.07 11.35 -5.74
C SER A 86 15.24 11.16 -6.72
N SER A 87 16.22 10.32 -6.38
CA SER A 87 17.51 10.24 -7.07
C SER A 87 17.57 9.08 -8.06
N HIS A 88 16.96 7.94 -7.73
CA HIS A 88 17.08 6.72 -8.53
C HIS A 88 15.78 6.30 -9.22
N LEU A 89 14.63 6.67 -8.63
CA LEU A 89 13.31 6.34 -9.15
C LEU A 89 12.59 7.56 -9.72
N SER A 90 13.33 8.56 -10.19
CA SER A 90 12.79 9.79 -10.76
C SER A 90 11.89 9.48 -11.96
N GLY A 91 10.73 10.14 -12.08
CA GLY A 91 9.80 9.97 -13.20
C GLY A 91 8.32 9.95 -12.81
N ALA A 92 7.46 9.58 -13.75
CA ALA A 92 6.01 9.50 -13.54
C ALA A 92 5.64 8.44 -12.47
N GLN A 93 4.50 8.61 -11.78
CA GLN A 93 4.04 7.66 -10.75
C GLN A 93 3.99 6.21 -11.24
N ASN A 94 3.65 6.04 -12.51
CA ASN A 94 3.44 4.73 -13.15
C ASN A 94 4.70 4.21 -13.87
N ALA A 95 5.83 4.92 -13.76
CA ALA A 95 7.07 4.49 -14.37
C ALA A 95 7.47 3.13 -13.78
N LEU A 96 7.77 2.21 -14.69
CA LEU A 96 8.27 0.89 -14.37
C LEU A 96 9.80 0.95 -14.40
N GLY A 97 10.45 0.34 -13.42
CA GLY A 97 11.90 0.28 -13.35
C GLY A 97 12.37 -1.00 -12.66
N ARG A 98 13.57 -1.43 -13.02
CA ARG A 98 14.24 -2.56 -12.40
C ARG A 98 14.95 -2.13 -11.12
N CYS A 99 14.99 -3.02 -10.13
CA CYS A 99 15.85 -2.81 -8.96
C CYS A 99 17.32 -2.92 -9.38
N ARG A 100 18.09 -1.84 -9.21
CA ARG A 100 19.53 -1.84 -9.50
C ARG A 100 20.37 -1.88 -8.23
N TRP A 101 19.82 -2.41 -7.14
CA TRP A 101 20.59 -2.61 -5.93
C TRP A 101 21.73 -3.61 -6.17
N GLN A 102 22.88 -3.38 -5.55
CA GLN A 102 24.05 -4.23 -5.69
C GLN A 102 23.71 -5.69 -5.35
N GLY A 103 23.93 -6.59 -6.31
CA GLY A 103 23.66 -8.02 -6.16
C GLY A 103 22.18 -8.41 -6.23
N CYS A 104 21.28 -7.49 -6.62
CA CYS A 104 19.88 -7.84 -6.82
C CYS A 104 19.67 -8.61 -8.13
N LEU A 105 19.10 -9.81 -8.03
CA LEU A 105 18.76 -10.66 -9.18
C LEU A 105 17.32 -10.46 -9.67
N LYS A 106 16.62 -9.42 -9.18
CA LYS A 106 15.22 -9.16 -9.55
C LYS A 106 15.17 -8.50 -10.92
N GLU A 107 14.92 -9.30 -11.96
CA GLU A 107 14.87 -8.81 -13.35
C GLU A 107 13.52 -8.19 -13.75
N ASN A 108 12.48 -8.40 -12.93
CA ASN A 108 11.14 -7.91 -13.23
C ASN A 108 11.05 -6.40 -13.01
N ASP A 109 10.42 -5.71 -13.96
CA ASP A 109 10.10 -4.30 -13.80
C ASP A 109 9.01 -4.12 -12.75
N MET A 110 9.20 -3.12 -11.89
CA MET A 110 8.31 -2.83 -10.78
C MET A 110 7.93 -1.35 -10.79
N ARG A 111 6.74 -1.06 -10.28
CA ARG A 111 6.36 0.31 -9.94
C ARG A 111 7.27 0.85 -8.84
N ARG A 112 7.46 2.17 -8.81
CA ARG A 112 8.28 2.86 -7.81
C ARG A 112 8.01 2.45 -6.35
N ASP A 113 6.74 2.43 -5.95
CA ASP A 113 6.31 2.00 -4.60
C ASP A 113 6.74 0.56 -4.30
N SER A 114 6.65 -0.30 -5.31
CA SER A 114 7.00 -1.71 -5.23
C SER A 114 8.52 -1.90 -5.19
N VAL A 115 9.30 -1.09 -5.92
CA VAL A 115 10.77 -1.06 -5.80
C VAL A 115 11.18 -0.66 -4.39
N TRP A 116 10.62 0.41 -3.82
CA TRP A 116 10.98 0.82 -2.46
C TRP A 116 10.62 -0.24 -1.41
N ARG A 117 9.44 -0.86 -1.55
CA ARG A 117 9.06 -1.99 -0.69
C ARG A 117 10.04 -3.16 -0.83
N HIS A 118 10.38 -3.53 -2.07
CA HIS A 118 11.34 -4.58 -2.36
C HIS A 118 12.70 -4.30 -1.72
N VAL A 119 13.22 -3.07 -1.82
CA VAL A 119 14.49 -2.67 -1.20
C VAL A 119 14.45 -2.83 0.32
N ARG A 120 13.40 -2.33 0.98
CA ARG A 120 13.26 -2.45 2.43
C ARG A 120 13.21 -3.90 2.91
N GLU A 121 12.41 -4.72 2.25
CA GLU A 121 12.17 -6.10 2.65
C GLU A 121 13.34 -7.02 2.29
N THR A 122 14.00 -6.79 1.15
CA THR A 122 15.02 -7.70 0.58
C THR A 122 16.44 -7.27 0.92
N HIS A 123 16.75 -5.98 0.83
CA HIS A 123 18.13 -5.49 0.97
C HIS A 123 18.39 -4.96 2.38
N LEU A 124 17.42 -4.29 2.98
CA LEU A 124 17.55 -3.76 4.35
C LEU A 124 17.08 -4.75 5.42
N ASN A 125 16.54 -5.92 5.04
CA ASN A 125 16.01 -6.94 5.94
C ASN A 125 14.98 -6.43 6.96
N LEU A 126 14.27 -5.36 6.62
CA LEU A 126 13.25 -4.78 7.48
C LEU A 126 11.94 -5.55 7.28
N LYS A 127 11.64 -6.43 8.23
CA LYS A 127 10.34 -7.12 8.27
C LYS A 127 9.22 -6.11 8.55
N ARG A 128 8.06 -6.31 7.92
CA ARG A 128 6.81 -5.67 8.37
C ARG A 128 6.62 -6.06 9.84
N GLY A 129 6.49 -5.07 10.71
CA GLY A 129 6.32 -5.29 12.15
C GLY A 129 5.20 -6.30 12.42
N THR A 130 5.54 -7.33 13.19
CA THR A 130 4.62 -8.24 13.87
C THR A 130 3.98 -7.56 15.05
#